data_AF-A0A316GHC5-F1
#
_entry.id   AF-A0A316GHC5-F1
#
_cell.length_a   1.000
_cell.length_b   1.000
_cell.length_c   1.000
_cell.angle_alpha   90.00
_cell.angle_beta   90.00
_cell.angle_gamma   90.00
#
_symmetry.space_group_name_H-M   'P 1'
#
loop_
_entity.id
_entity.type
_entity.pdbx_description
1 polymer ?
#
loop_
_entity_poly.entity_id
_entity_poly.type
_entity_poly.pdbx_seq_one_letter_code
_entity_poly.pdbx_strand_id
1 'polypeptide(L)'
;MKHAIAFLSVLALGACATAPEDPAPQITALDPTETVEGGTGAGLPDGEGRFMGFTVASLGDAATPGLWIETPLVTSEQPGRVVSENGMQLFLTLRPSGGARNSGSRLSLQAFQELGIPLTALPTVTVISDA
;
A
#
# COMPACT_ATOMS: atom_id res chain seq x y z
N MET A 1 30.18 -9.42 54.74
CA MET A 1 29.32 -10.44 54.10
C MET A 1 30.17 -11.07 53.01
N LYS A 2 31.08 -12.01 53.31
CA LYS A 2 30.89 -13.47 53.46
C LYS A 2 30.17 -14.08 52.26
N HIS A 3 30.92 -14.62 51.28
CA HIS A 3 30.62 -15.80 50.43
C HIS A 3 31.90 -16.13 49.62
N ALA A 4 32.87 -16.81 50.24
CA ALA A 4 33.31 -18.14 49.80
C ALA A 4 32.36 -18.91 48.88
N ILE A 5 32.87 -19.38 47.73
CA ILE A 5 32.65 -20.70 47.12
C ILE A 5 33.88 -20.99 46.24
N ALA A 6 34.70 -21.93 46.69
CA ALA A 6 35.64 -22.71 45.88
C ALA A 6 34.91 -23.99 45.42
N PHE A 7 35.58 -24.82 44.62
CA PHE A 7 35.15 -26.10 44.00
C PHE A 7 34.56 -25.93 42.59
N LEU A 8 34.95 -26.68 41.56
CA LEU A 8 35.82 -27.83 41.43
C LEU A 8 35.97 -28.09 39.92
N SER A 9 37.19 -28.38 39.47
CA SER A 9 37.47 -28.84 38.12
C SER A 9 36.72 -30.14 37.78
N VAL A 10 36.12 -30.21 36.59
CA VAL A 10 35.83 -31.45 35.85
C VAL A 10 36.34 -31.21 34.43
N LEU A 11 37.53 -31.70 34.10
CA LEU A 11 37.82 -32.96 33.42
C LEU A 11 37.31 -33.03 31.96
N ALA A 12 38.28 -33.04 31.05
CA ALA A 12 38.15 -33.25 29.62
C ALA A 12 37.60 -34.63 29.26
N LEU A 13 36.84 -34.73 28.17
CA LEU A 13 36.65 -35.96 27.41
C LEU A 13 36.08 -35.66 26.02
N GLY A 14 36.65 -36.25 24.96
CA GLY A 14 35.96 -36.45 23.69
C GLY A 14 36.74 -36.02 22.44
N ALA A 15 37.49 -36.96 21.86
CA ALA A 15 38.09 -36.85 20.54
C ALA A 15 37.16 -37.40 19.44
N CYS A 16 37.37 -36.90 18.20
CA CYS A 16 37.09 -37.51 16.89
C CYS A 16 35.62 -37.60 16.42
N ALA A 17 35.24 -36.78 15.42
CA ALA A 17 34.42 -37.18 14.25
C ALA A 17 34.05 -35.99 13.34
N THR A 18 34.55 -36.03 12.10
CA THR A 18 33.88 -35.75 10.80
C THR A 18 32.75 -34.71 10.67
N ALA A 19 32.97 -33.64 9.87
CA ALA A 19 32.26 -33.35 8.61
C ALA A 19 32.60 -31.92 8.10
N PRO A 20 32.77 -31.69 6.77
CA PRO A 20 32.85 -30.34 6.21
C PRO A 20 31.44 -29.75 6.16
N GLU A 21 31.12 -28.84 7.09
CA GLU A 21 29.85 -28.13 7.08
C GLU A 21 29.93 -26.98 6.08
N ASP A 22 29.11 -27.11 5.04
CA ASP A 22 28.78 -26.12 4.02
C ASP A 22 28.52 -24.74 4.65
N PRO A 23 29.06 -23.62 4.13
CA PRO A 23 28.73 -22.31 4.68
C PRO A 23 27.26 -21.99 4.35
N ALA A 24 26.39 -22.15 5.35
CA ALA A 24 24.99 -21.75 5.27
C ALA A 24 24.86 -20.28 4.81
N PRO A 25 23.88 -19.96 3.95
CA PRO A 25 23.61 -18.59 3.54
C PRO A 25 23.12 -17.80 4.75
N GLN A 26 23.90 -16.81 5.13
CA GLN A 26 23.57 -15.84 6.17
C GLN A 26 22.47 -14.89 5.65
N ILE A 27 21.23 -15.17 6.05
CA ILE A 27 20.10 -14.28 5.82
C ILE A 27 20.28 -13.08 6.76
N THR A 28 20.68 -11.94 6.19
CA THR A 28 20.65 -10.67 6.91
C THR A 28 19.18 -10.30 7.13
N ALA A 29 18.76 -10.21 8.39
CA ALA A 29 17.45 -9.71 8.75
C ALA A 29 17.43 -8.21 8.44
N LEU A 30 16.66 -7.82 7.42
CA LEU A 30 16.33 -6.43 7.15
C LEU A 30 15.32 -5.99 8.20
N ASP A 31 15.72 -5.06 9.06
CA ASP A 31 14.88 -4.40 10.05
C ASP A 31 14.02 -3.34 9.32
N PRO A 32 12.68 -3.48 9.24
CA PRO A 32 11.84 -2.43 8.70
C PRO A 32 11.23 -1.67 9.88
N THR A 33 11.99 -0.77 10.49
CA THR A 33 11.39 0.30 11.28
C THR A 33 11.10 1.49 10.35
N GLU A 34 10.17 1.28 9.41
CA GLU A 34 9.53 2.41 8.73
C GLU A 34 8.32 2.85 9.56
N THR A 35 8.56 3.85 10.40
CA THR A 35 7.50 4.66 10.99
C THR A 35 6.81 5.40 9.85
N VAL A 36 5.66 4.90 9.39
CA VAL A 36 4.78 5.63 8.49
C VAL A 36 4.08 6.71 9.31
N GLU A 37 4.67 7.91 9.33
CA GLU A 37 3.99 9.08 9.85
C GLU A 37 2.88 9.52 8.89
N GLY A 38 1.65 9.44 9.39
CA GLY A 38 0.66 10.50 9.23
C GLY A 38 0.07 10.66 7.83
N GLY A 39 -0.96 9.86 7.55
CA GLY A 39 -1.96 10.21 6.54
C GLY A 39 -2.44 11.65 6.77
N THR A 40 -2.11 12.54 5.83
CA THR A 40 -2.70 13.87 5.77
C THR A 40 -4.14 13.69 5.35
N GLY A 41 -5.05 13.73 6.32
CA GLY A 41 -6.48 13.84 6.07
C GLY A 41 -6.73 15.11 5.26
N ALA A 42 -6.88 14.96 3.95
CA ALA A 42 -7.33 16.00 3.08
C ALA A 42 -8.78 16.36 3.48
N GLY A 43 -9.01 17.62 3.83
CA GLY A 43 -10.36 18.12 4.10
C GLY A 43 -11.30 17.84 2.93
N LEU A 44 -12.56 17.54 3.22
CA LEU A 44 -13.58 17.30 2.20
C LEU A 44 -13.84 18.63 1.48
N PRO A 45 -13.71 18.74 0.15
CA PRO A 45 -14.06 19.95 -0.59
C PRO A 45 -15.57 20.26 -0.47
N ASP A 46 -15.88 21.50 -0.12
CA ASP A 46 -17.25 22.03 -0.05
C ASP A 46 -17.70 22.50 -1.46
N GLY A 47 -18.43 21.66 -2.20
CA GLY A 47 -19.00 22.02 -3.49
C GLY A 47 -19.80 20.90 -4.17
N GLU A 48 -20.77 21.27 -5.01
CA GLU A 48 -21.40 20.33 -5.95
C GLU A 48 -20.39 20.04 -7.08
N GLY A 49 -19.49 19.09 -6.85
CA GLY A 49 -18.45 18.72 -7.82
C GLY A 49 -19.01 18.37 -9.22
N ARG A 50 -18.18 18.54 -10.26
CA ARG A 50 -18.53 18.36 -11.67
C ARG A 50 -18.46 16.89 -12.09
N PHE A 51 -19.58 16.33 -12.55
CA PHE A 51 -19.63 14.96 -13.06
C PHE A 51 -18.77 14.79 -14.33
N MET A 52 -17.79 13.90 -14.28
CA MET A 52 -16.86 13.60 -15.39
C MET A 52 -17.30 12.41 -16.22
N GLY A 53 -17.97 11.43 -15.59
CA GLY A 53 -18.43 10.22 -16.27
C GLY A 53 -18.32 8.98 -15.39
N PHE A 54 -18.66 7.85 -15.99
CA PHE A 54 -18.43 6.52 -15.43
C PHE A 54 -17.19 5.89 -16.05
N THR A 55 -16.48 5.08 -15.27
CA THR A 55 -15.35 4.29 -15.76
C THR A 55 -15.26 2.97 -15.01
N VAL A 56 -14.83 1.92 -15.70
CA VAL A 56 -14.36 0.70 -15.04
C VAL A 56 -12.95 1.00 -14.51
N ALA A 57 -12.71 0.68 -13.23
CA ALA A 57 -11.42 0.87 -12.58
C ALA A 57 -10.73 -0.48 -12.34
N SER A 58 -9.49 -0.62 -12.79
CA SER A 58 -8.59 -1.69 -12.36
C SER A 58 -7.71 -1.24 -11.20
N LEU A 59 -7.02 -2.18 -10.55
CA LEU A 59 -5.96 -1.84 -9.61
C LEU A 59 -4.82 -1.14 -10.35
N GLY A 60 -4.37 0.01 -9.82
CA GLY A 60 -3.20 0.73 -10.27
C GLY A 60 -1.89 0.14 -9.75
N ASP A 61 -0.81 0.92 -9.86
CA ASP A 61 0.47 0.53 -9.26
C ASP A 61 0.36 0.50 -7.72
N ALA A 62 0.54 -0.68 -7.15
CA ALA A 62 0.48 -0.92 -5.71
C ALA A 62 1.65 -0.29 -4.94
N ALA A 63 2.75 0.05 -5.62
CA ALA A 63 3.90 0.73 -5.01
C ALA A 63 3.68 2.25 -4.93
N THR A 64 2.72 2.81 -5.67
CA THR A 64 2.43 4.24 -5.61
C THR A 64 1.49 4.54 -4.43
N PRO A 65 1.97 5.22 -3.37
CA PRO A 65 1.15 5.51 -2.20
C PRO A 65 0.05 6.54 -2.51
N GLY A 66 -0.92 6.65 -1.59
CA GLY A 66 -1.92 7.70 -1.57
C GLY A 66 -3.25 7.34 -2.22
N LEU A 67 -4.15 8.32 -2.20
CA LEU A 67 -5.51 8.24 -2.73
C LEU A 67 -5.56 8.91 -4.10
N TRP A 68 -5.68 8.12 -5.16
CA TRP A 68 -5.70 8.64 -6.52
C TRP A 68 -6.44 7.71 -7.48
N ILE A 69 -6.90 8.29 -8.60
CA ILE A 69 -7.38 7.56 -9.77
C ILE A 69 -6.73 8.14 -11.03
N GLU A 70 -6.12 7.28 -11.85
CA GLU A 70 -5.67 7.64 -13.19
C GLU A 70 -6.78 7.38 -14.21
N THR A 71 -7.24 8.41 -14.90
CA THR A 71 -8.43 8.34 -15.75
C THR A 71 -8.28 9.16 -17.04
N PRO A 72 -8.84 8.70 -18.17
CA PRO A 72 -8.88 9.48 -19.42
C PRO A 72 -9.94 10.60 -19.39
N LEU A 73 -10.70 10.70 -18.30
CA LEU A 73 -11.77 11.69 -18.15
C LEU A 73 -11.26 13.07 -17.73
N VAL A 74 -10.00 13.18 -17.31
CA VAL A 74 -9.35 14.45 -16.95
C VAL A 74 -8.10 14.69 -17.79
N THR A 75 -7.76 15.96 -17.99
CA THR A 75 -6.59 16.40 -18.78
C THR A 75 -5.45 16.93 -17.92
N SER A 76 -5.69 17.18 -16.64
CA SER A 76 -4.71 17.67 -15.67
C SER A 76 -4.99 17.10 -14.29
N GLU A 77 -3.94 16.98 -13.48
CA GLU A 77 -4.07 16.55 -12.09
C GLU A 77 -4.89 17.56 -11.29
N GLN A 78 -5.88 17.09 -10.54
CA GLN A 78 -6.82 17.94 -9.78
C GLN A 78 -7.51 17.15 -8.66
N PRO A 79 -8.01 17.81 -7.61
CA PRO A 79 -8.84 17.16 -6.60
C PRO A 79 -10.17 16.66 -7.18
N GLY A 80 -10.69 15.58 -6.63
CA GLY A 80 -12.00 15.06 -6.96
C GLY A 80 -12.46 13.96 -6.01
N ARG A 81 -13.50 13.27 -6.43
CA ARG A 81 -14.02 12.11 -5.71
C ARG A 81 -14.53 11.04 -6.66
N VAL A 82 -14.57 9.82 -6.13
CA VAL A 82 -15.22 8.69 -6.77
C VAL A 82 -16.41 8.23 -5.97
N VAL A 83 -17.45 7.76 -6.68
CA VAL A 83 -18.58 7.05 -6.07
C VAL A 83 -18.56 5.63 -6.59
N SER A 84 -18.43 4.65 -5.69
CA SER A 84 -18.46 3.24 -6.02
C SER A 84 -19.88 2.68 -6.10
N GLU A 85 -20.02 1.47 -6.62
CA GLU A 85 -21.31 0.81 -6.84
C GLU A 85 -22.10 0.55 -5.53
N ASN A 86 -21.40 0.44 -4.41
CA ASN A 86 -21.99 0.35 -3.07
C ASN A 86 -22.46 1.71 -2.50
N GLY A 87 -22.33 2.80 -3.26
CA GLY A 87 -22.70 4.15 -2.86
C GLY A 87 -21.69 4.87 -1.97
N MET A 88 -20.55 4.23 -1.64
CA MET A 88 -19.48 4.89 -0.90
C MET A 88 -18.82 5.96 -1.76
N GLN A 89 -18.46 7.06 -1.11
CA GLN A 89 -17.77 8.19 -1.73
C GLN A 89 -16.39 8.35 -1.10
N LEU A 90 -15.39 8.59 -1.92
CA LEU A 90 -14.01 8.78 -1.48
C LEU A 90 -13.38 9.95 -2.24
N PHE A 91 -12.85 10.90 -1.48
CA PHE A 91 -12.07 12.02 -2.00
C PHE A 91 -10.64 11.59 -2.28
N LEU A 92 -10.14 11.98 -3.44
CA LEU A 92 -8.85 11.55 -3.95
C LEU A 92 -8.33 12.50 -5.04
N THR A 93 -7.10 12.28 -5.50
CA THR A 93 -6.53 13.02 -6.63
C THR A 93 -6.90 12.37 -7.96
N LEU A 94 -7.52 13.13 -8.86
CA LEU A 94 -7.74 12.73 -10.25
C LEU A 94 -6.46 13.00 -11.05
N ARG A 95 -5.91 11.97 -11.70
CA ARG A 95 -4.71 12.04 -12.53
C ARG A 95 -5.05 11.71 -13.99
N PRO A 96 -4.51 12.44 -14.98
CA PRO A 96 -4.74 12.11 -16.38
C PRO A 96 -4.03 10.81 -16.74
N SER A 97 -4.74 9.85 -17.36
CA SER A 97 -4.11 8.61 -17.83
C SER A 97 -3.41 8.75 -19.19
N GLY A 98 -3.72 9.82 -19.94
CA GLY A 98 -3.27 10.01 -21.32
C GLY A 98 -3.87 9.02 -22.33
N GLY A 99 -4.74 8.11 -21.88
CA GLY A 99 -5.39 7.10 -22.72
C GLY A 99 -6.56 7.67 -23.53
N ALA A 100 -7.08 6.85 -24.46
CA ALA A 100 -8.30 7.20 -25.17
C ALA A 100 -9.50 7.23 -24.21
N ARG A 101 -10.55 7.98 -24.59
CA ARG A 101 -11.84 7.90 -23.89
C ARG A 101 -12.30 6.43 -23.90
N ASN A 102 -12.75 5.94 -22.75
CA ASN A 102 -13.16 4.53 -22.52
C ASN A 102 -12.03 3.50 -22.40
N SER A 103 -10.74 3.88 -22.32
CA SER A 103 -9.64 2.94 -22.02
C SER A 103 -9.65 2.36 -20.59
N GLY A 104 -10.68 2.68 -19.78
CA GLY A 104 -10.72 2.36 -18.35
C GLY A 104 -9.90 3.34 -17.52
N SER A 105 -9.90 3.10 -16.21
CA SER A 105 -9.15 3.89 -15.23
C SER A 105 -8.39 2.97 -14.27
N ARG A 106 -7.40 3.50 -13.56
CA ARG A 106 -6.64 2.76 -12.55
C ARG A 106 -6.82 3.44 -11.21
N LEU A 107 -7.30 2.70 -10.22
CA LEU A 107 -7.55 3.22 -8.88
C LEU A 107 -6.44 2.72 -7.94
N SER A 108 -6.01 3.58 -7.01
CA SER A 108 -4.93 3.23 -6.07
C SER A 108 -5.32 2.09 -5.15
N LEU A 109 -4.32 1.33 -4.67
CA LEU A 109 -4.52 0.24 -3.73
C LEU A 109 -5.19 0.72 -2.43
N GLN A 110 -4.79 1.90 -1.92
CA GLN A 110 -5.42 2.50 -0.74
C GLN A 110 -6.89 2.83 -1.01
N ALA A 111 -7.24 3.35 -2.18
CA ALA A 111 -8.63 3.65 -2.51
C ALA A 111 -9.52 2.39 -2.61
N PHE A 112 -8.99 1.27 -3.11
CA PHE A 112 -9.72 -0.02 -3.04
C PHE A 112 -9.99 -0.45 -1.59
N GLN A 113 -9.01 -0.30 -0.70
CA GLN A 113 -9.12 -0.67 0.71
C GLN A 113 -10.14 0.22 1.44
N GLU A 114 -10.06 1.54 1.24
CA GLU A 114 -10.98 2.52 1.85
C GLU A 114 -12.43 2.34 1.36
N LEU A 115 -12.63 1.97 0.09
CA LEU A 115 -13.96 1.68 -0.46
C LEU A 115 -14.49 0.27 -0.13
N GLY A 116 -13.66 -0.59 0.49
CA GLY A 116 -14.01 -1.97 0.81
C GLY A 116 -14.24 -2.86 -0.43
N ILE A 117 -13.58 -2.57 -1.54
CA ILE A 117 -13.73 -3.29 -2.81
C ILE A 117 -12.67 -4.39 -2.92
N PRO A 118 -13.00 -5.62 -3.36
CA PRO A 118 -12.00 -6.66 -3.57
C PRO A 118 -10.98 -6.27 -4.64
N LEU A 119 -9.69 -6.51 -4.39
CA LEU A 119 -8.58 -6.11 -5.27
C LEU A 119 -8.58 -6.79 -6.65
N THR A 120 -9.33 -7.88 -6.81
CA THR A 120 -9.50 -8.60 -8.07
C THR A 120 -10.73 -8.15 -8.86
N ALA A 121 -11.56 -7.27 -8.28
CA ALA A 121 -12.72 -6.72 -8.95
C ALA A 121 -12.35 -5.64 -9.95
N LEU A 122 -13.25 -5.41 -10.89
CA LEU A 122 -13.22 -4.31 -11.84
C LEU A 122 -14.45 -3.43 -11.62
N PRO A 123 -14.51 -2.67 -10.52
CA PRO A 123 -15.68 -1.88 -10.17
C PRO A 123 -15.96 -0.80 -11.22
N THR A 124 -17.24 -0.52 -11.44
CA THR A 124 -17.63 0.69 -12.16
C THR A 124 -17.75 1.84 -11.16
N VAL A 125 -16.98 2.91 -11.36
CA VAL A 125 -17.01 4.08 -10.48
C VAL A 125 -17.49 5.31 -11.24
N THR A 126 -18.19 6.18 -10.52
CA THR A 126 -18.53 7.53 -10.98
C THR A 126 -17.38 8.46 -10.61
N VAL A 127 -16.87 9.22 -11.58
CA VAL A 127 -15.81 10.21 -11.35
C VAL A 127 -16.42 11.60 -11.30
N ILE A 128 -16.07 12.35 -10.26
CA ILE A 128 -16.53 13.72 -10.04
C ILE A 128 -15.30 14.57 -9.74
N SER A 129 -15.17 15.70 -10.43
CA SER A 129 -14.11 16.69 -10.20
C SER A 129 -14.57 17.71 -9.15
N ASP A 130 -13.69 18.05 -8.21
CA ASP A 130 -13.94 19.08 -7.18
C ASP A 130 -13.09 20.34 -7.42
N ALA A 131 -12.60 20.51 -8.66
CA ALA A 131 -11.74 21.62 -9.08
C ALA A 131 -12.50 22.80 -9.72
#